data_AF-A0A4D7E2K8-F1
#
_entry.id   AF-A0A4D7E2K8-F1
#
_cell.length_a   1.000
_cell.length_b   1.000
_cell.length_c   1.000
_cell.angle_alpha   90.00
_cell.angle_beta   90.00
_cell.angle_gamma   90.00
#
_symmetry.space_group_name_H-M   'P 1'
#
loop_
_entity.id
_entity.type
_entity.pdbx_description
1 polymer ?
#
loop_
_entity_poly.entity_id
_entity_poly.type
_entity_poly.pdbx_seq_one_letter_code
_entity_poly.pdbx_strand_id
1 'polypeptide(L)'
;MAARLVAFVTMLAVLASCGGRPIGVMTPTGQVVAGTTPVSLLVATTRAPSDDKAILFGGERGTGLKVDAVTVSIPPDANRKAGQVQWPKKLPADPLKDFTTISVAPVTSEAETRSWIRQHSPKDRRVLVFVHGFNNRYEESVYRFAQIVHDSGTDVVPVVFTWPSRASIFDYNYDKESTNYSRDALEEMLTRLAKDSSVSDITVMAHSMGTWLAVEALRQMAIRNKRVLPKINNVILAAPDLDVDVFGRQYASLGKDKPKFTLFVSQDDRALSLSRRISGNVDRLGQIDPSAEPYRSELEKAGITVLDLTKLQSGDRLNHGKFAESPEVVRLIGDRLIAGQTVTDSDVGLGEAIGAVGIGAAQTVGTAASVAISAPIAVFDPRTRENYGRQVERLGRSVENTVGSVGDTATSVVDPQANSGRRASSDCSQGVNRGTSECRDR
;
A
#
# COMPACT_ATOMS: atom_id res chain seq x y z
N MET A 1 15.33 -39.21 -29.92
CA MET A 1 14.79 -38.60 -28.68
C MET A 1 15.77 -37.66 -27.99
N ALA A 2 17.03 -38.08 -27.73
CA ALA A 2 18.02 -37.29 -26.98
C ALA A 2 18.11 -35.78 -27.34
N ALA A 3 18.21 -35.42 -28.64
CA ALA A 3 18.27 -34.01 -29.05
C ALA A 3 17.03 -33.17 -28.64
N ARG A 4 15.83 -33.76 -28.61
CA ARG A 4 14.61 -33.09 -28.12
C ARG A 4 14.61 -32.96 -26.60
N LEU A 5 15.15 -33.95 -25.89
CA LEU A 5 15.30 -33.91 -24.44
C LEU A 5 16.31 -32.81 -24.02
N VAL A 6 17.46 -32.74 -24.70
CA VAL A 6 18.46 -31.68 -24.48
C VAL A 6 17.85 -30.31 -24.75
N ALA A 7 17.19 -30.09 -25.90
CA ALA A 7 16.54 -28.82 -26.20
C ALA A 7 15.49 -28.41 -25.14
N PHE A 8 14.72 -29.37 -24.62
CA PHE A 8 13.72 -29.10 -23.57
C PHE A 8 14.38 -28.75 -22.22
N VAL A 9 15.45 -29.44 -21.83
CA VAL A 9 16.23 -29.14 -20.63
C VAL A 9 16.94 -27.78 -20.75
N THR A 10 17.51 -27.44 -21.91
CA THR A 10 18.12 -26.12 -22.15
C THR A 10 17.07 -25.01 -22.11
N MET A 11 15.87 -25.24 -22.67
CA MET A 11 14.77 -24.27 -22.61
C MET A 11 14.27 -24.06 -21.16
N LEU A 12 14.18 -25.12 -20.36
CA LEU A 12 13.86 -25.04 -18.92
C LEU A 12 14.95 -24.30 -18.13
N ALA A 13 16.23 -24.52 -18.44
CA ALA A 13 17.35 -23.82 -17.78
C ALA A 13 17.36 -22.31 -18.10
N VAL A 14 17.08 -21.92 -19.35
CA VAL A 14 16.97 -20.50 -19.74
C VAL A 14 15.78 -19.83 -19.03
N LEU A 15 14.66 -20.54 -18.88
CA LEU A 15 13.45 -20.07 -18.16
C LEU A 15 13.63 -19.96 -16.63
N ALA A 16 14.74 -20.43 -16.06
CA ALA A 16 15.08 -20.28 -14.64
C ALA A 16 15.97 -19.05 -14.34
N SER A 17 16.44 -18.32 -15.36
CA SER A 17 17.41 -17.23 -15.19
C SER A 17 16.82 -15.84 -14.90
N CYS A 18 15.51 -15.72 -14.72
CA CYS A 18 14.86 -14.49 -14.27
C CYS A 18 15.13 -14.25 -12.77
N GLY A 19 16.37 -13.90 -12.41
CA GLY A 19 16.78 -13.67 -11.03
C GLY A 19 15.95 -12.58 -10.34
N GLY A 20 15.41 -12.91 -9.17
CA GLY A 20 14.77 -11.95 -8.29
C GLY A 20 15.72 -10.84 -7.82
N ARG A 21 15.16 -9.79 -7.21
CA ARG A 21 15.96 -8.76 -6.53
C ARG A 21 16.72 -9.42 -5.37
N PRO A 22 18.00 -9.07 -5.11
CA PRO A 22 18.73 -9.66 -4.00
C PRO A 22 18.07 -9.34 -2.66
N ILE A 23 17.97 -10.36 -1.80
CA ILE A 23 17.52 -10.23 -0.41
C ILE A 23 18.70 -9.70 0.42
N GLY A 24 18.44 -8.86 1.44
CA GLY A 24 19.49 -8.28 2.29
C GLY A 24 19.84 -6.81 2.02
N VAL A 25 19.15 -6.12 1.11
CA VAL A 25 19.37 -4.70 0.79
C VAL A 25 19.19 -3.74 1.99
N MET A 26 18.43 -4.16 3.00
CA MET A 26 18.24 -3.40 4.25
C MET A 26 19.35 -3.62 5.29
N THR A 27 20.37 -4.44 4.98
CA THR A 27 21.55 -4.58 5.84
C THR A 27 22.30 -3.23 5.88
N PRO A 28 22.47 -2.60 7.06
CA PRO A 28 23.16 -1.33 7.17
C PRO A 28 24.61 -1.39 6.68
N THR A 29 25.01 -0.47 5.81
CA THR A 29 26.41 -0.30 5.37
C THR A 29 27.23 0.50 6.38
N GLY A 30 26.58 1.35 7.20
CA GLY A 30 27.24 2.26 8.13
C GLY A 30 28.06 3.38 7.46
N GLN A 31 27.95 3.54 6.13
CA GLN A 31 28.84 4.41 5.35
C GLN A 31 28.04 5.47 4.58
N VAL A 32 28.38 6.74 4.78
CA VAL A 32 27.99 7.85 3.91
C VAL A 32 29.12 8.04 2.89
N VAL A 33 28.82 7.85 1.60
CA VAL A 33 29.82 7.96 0.52
C VAL A 33 29.72 9.32 -0.14
N ALA A 34 30.88 9.95 -0.39
CA ALA A 34 30.94 11.27 -1.02
C ALA A 34 30.27 11.26 -2.40
N GLY A 35 29.43 12.27 -2.66
CA GLY A 35 28.62 12.38 -3.88
C GLY A 35 27.24 11.70 -3.80
N THR A 36 26.96 10.90 -2.77
CA THR A 36 25.61 10.35 -2.52
C THR A 36 24.77 11.28 -1.65
N THR A 37 23.44 11.16 -1.72
CA THR A 37 22.51 11.91 -0.87
C THR A 37 21.88 10.99 0.17
N PRO A 38 22.10 11.22 1.48
CA PRO A 38 21.37 10.50 2.53
C PRO A 38 19.94 11.04 2.68
N VAL A 39 18.96 10.15 2.79
CA VAL A 39 17.56 10.46 3.13
C VAL A 39 17.18 9.68 4.38
N SER A 40 16.98 10.40 5.49
CA SER A 40 16.53 9.86 6.78
C SER A 40 15.01 9.88 6.87
N LEU A 41 14.39 8.75 7.18
CA LEU A 41 12.93 8.59 7.24
C LEU A 41 12.49 7.65 8.38
N LEU A 42 11.29 7.86 8.91
CA LEU A 42 10.65 6.91 9.84
C LEU A 42 9.84 5.88 9.06
N VAL A 43 10.01 4.60 9.41
CA VAL A 43 9.23 3.49 8.89
C VAL A 43 8.32 2.98 9.99
N ALA A 44 7.04 3.28 9.90
CA ALA A 44 6.02 2.68 10.76
C ALA A 44 5.50 1.40 10.11
N THR A 45 5.35 0.31 10.85
CA THR A 45 4.94 -0.98 10.28
C THR A 45 4.05 -1.83 11.18
N THR A 46 3.08 -2.50 10.57
CA THR A 46 2.26 -3.58 11.16
C THR A 46 2.69 -4.96 10.66
N ARG A 47 3.82 -5.06 9.96
CA ARG A 47 4.39 -6.33 9.48
C ARG A 47 5.00 -7.13 10.64
N ALA A 48 4.95 -8.45 10.53
CA ALA A 48 5.72 -9.34 11.38
C ALA A 48 7.21 -9.20 11.03
N PRO A 49 8.13 -9.19 12.01
CA PRO A 49 9.55 -9.39 11.76
C PRO A 49 9.76 -10.70 10.99
N SER A 50 10.84 -10.80 10.22
CA SER A 50 11.21 -12.08 9.61
C SER A 50 12.12 -12.90 10.54
N ASP A 51 12.03 -14.22 10.42
CA ASP A 51 13.02 -15.14 10.99
C ASP A 51 14.32 -15.15 10.15
N ASP A 52 14.24 -14.74 8.88
CA ASP A 52 15.41 -14.52 8.02
C ASP A 52 16.09 -13.19 8.37
N LYS A 53 17.33 -13.27 8.87
CA LYS A 53 18.14 -12.10 9.26
C LYS A 53 18.43 -11.12 8.12
N ALA A 54 18.28 -11.53 6.86
CA ALA A 54 18.41 -10.65 5.70
C ALA A 54 17.12 -9.86 5.37
N ILE A 55 16.03 -10.11 6.09
CA ILE A 55 14.72 -9.45 5.92
C ILE A 55 14.28 -8.87 7.27
N LEU A 56 14.15 -7.55 7.37
CA LEU A 56 13.67 -6.93 8.61
C LEU A 56 12.22 -7.32 8.92
N PHE A 57 11.34 -7.21 7.92
CA PHE A 57 9.90 -7.44 8.05
C PHE A 57 9.34 -8.21 6.86
N GLY A 58 8.54 -9.23 7.15
CA GLY A 58 7.93 -10.09 6.14
C GLY A 58 6.66 -9.51 5.51
N GLY A 59 5.96 -10.38 4.80
CA GLY A 59 4.60 -10.11 4.30
C GLY A 59 3.49 -10.52 5.26
N GLU A 60 3.82 -11.07 6.43
CA GLU A 60 2.81 -11.51 7.41
C GLU A 60 2.43 -10.42 8.41
N ARG A 61 1.25 -10.53 9.01
CA ARG A 61 0.72 -9.60 10.02
C ARG A 61 1.48 -9.74 11.34
N GLY A 62 2.07 -8.64 11.81
CA GLY A 62 2.71 -8.53 13.11
C GLY A 62 1.76 -7.98 14.17
N THR A 63 2.13 -8.13 15.44
CA THR A 63 1.37 -7.56 16.55
C THR A 63 1.80 -6.12 16.83
N GLY A 64 0.82 -5.20 16.77
CA GLY A 64 1.02 -3.78 17.08
C GLY A 64 1.75 -2.97 16.00
N LEU A 65 1.99 -1.70 16.32
CA LEU A 65 2.75 -0.78 15.48
C LEU A 65 4.22 -0.75 15.92
N LYS A 66 5.14 -1.04 15.00
CA LYS A 66 6.59 -0.91 15.19
C LYS A 66 7.11 0.27 14.38
N VAL A 67 8.19 0.90 14.84
CA VAL A 67 8.78 2.06 14.17
C VAL A 67 10.30 1.89 14.09
N ASP A 68 10.88 2.11 12.92
CA ASP A 68 12.31 2.22 12.70
C ASP A 68 12.66 3.62 12.19
N ALA A 69 13.82 4.14 12.57
CA ALA A 69 14.51 5.21 11.85
C ALA A 69 15.46 4.57 10.83
N VAL A 70 15.28 4.91 9.55
CA VAL A 70 16.08 4.37 8.44
C VAL A 70 16.75 5.52 7.69
N THR A 71 18.02 5.36 7.35
CA THR A 71 18.71 6.29 6.45
C THR A 71 19.10 5.55 5.17
N VAL A 72 18.62 6.03 4.02
CA VAL A 72 18.91 5.48 2.69
C VAL A 72 19.92 6.37 1.99
N SER A 73 20.98 5.80 1.40
CA SER A 73 21.87 6.49 0.46
C SER A 73 21.29 6.40 -0.94
N ILE A 74 21.18 7.55 -1.60
CA ILE A 74 20.75 7.67 -2.99
C ILE A 74 21.98 8.03 -3.84
N PRO A 75 22.22 7.33 -4.97
CA PRO A 75 23.37 7.59 -5.83
C PRO A 75 23.35 9.01 -6.44
N PRO A 76 24.47 9.50 -7.02
CA PRO A 76 24.49 10.80 -7.69
C PRO A 76 23.56 10.85 -8.91
N ASP A 77 22.97 12.02 -9.20
CA ASP A 77 22.09 12.25 -10.36
C ASP A 77 22.68 11.77 -11.70
N ALA A 78 24.00 11.92 -11.90
CA ALA A 78 24.69 11.48 -13.10
C ALA A 78 24.68 9.95 -13.32
N ASN A 79 24.43 9.16 -12.27
CA ASN A 79 24.47 7.69 -12.30
C ASN A 79 23.08 7.04 -12.16
N ARG A 80 22.01 7.84 -12.10
CA ARG A 80 20.64 7.37 -11.85
C ARG A 80 19.64 7.97 -12.84
N LYS A 81 18.41 7.48 -12.77
CA LYS A 81 17.27 8.09 -13.46
C LYS A 81 16.23 8.50 -12.41
N ALA A 82 15.89 9.78 -12.37
CA ALA A 82 14.81 10.29 -11.53
C ALA A 82 13.50 9.55 -11.84
N GLY A 83 12.71 9.31 -10.79
CA GLY A 83 11.52 8.46 -10.85
C GLY A 83 11.79 6.95 -10.73
N GLN A 84 13.05 6.51 -10.71
CA GLN A 84 13.41 5.09 -10.60
C GLN A 84 14.29 4.82 -9.40
N VAL A 85 14.00 3.75 -8.67
CA VAL A 85 14.90 3.18 -7.65
C VAL A 85 15.92 2.29 -8.34
N GLN A 86 17.21 2.63 -8.23
CA GLN A 86 18.30 1.80 -8.74
C GLN A 86 18.56 0.65 -7.76
N TRP A 87 18.04 -0.54 -8.11
CA TRP A 87 18.20 -1.74 -7.29
C TRP A 87 19.55 -2.43 -7.57
N PRO A 88 20.30 -2.82 -6.53
CA PRO A 88 21.52 -3.58 -6.72
C PRO A 88 21.24 -4.93 -7.40
N LYS A 89 22.12 -5.31 -8.32
CA LYS A 89 22.05 -6.63 -9.01
C LYS A 89 22.71 -7.75 -8.21
N LYS A 90 23.54 -7.40 -7.23
CA LYS A 90 24.26 -8.30 -6.30
C LYS A 90 24.58 -7.53 -5.03
N LEU A 91 24.86 -8.24 -3.94
CA LEU A 91 25.38 -7.64 -2.70
C LEU A 91 26.89 -7.91 -2.54
N PRO A 92 27.66 -7.03 -1.87
CA PRO A 92 27.24 -5.71 -1.39
C PRO A 92 26.92 -4.75 -2.55
N ALA A 93 26.00 -3.83 -2.29
CA ALA A 93 25.55 -2.83 -3.26
C ALA A 93 26.57 -1.69 -3.42
N ASP A 94 26.60 -1.04 -4.58
CA ASP A 94 27.50 0.08 -4.87
C ASP A 94 26.76 1.40 -4.67
N PRO A 95 27.01 2.18 -3.60
CA PRO A 95 26.23 3.39 -3.29
C PRO A 95 26.39 4.53 -4.31
N LEU A 96 27.36 4.45 -5.23
CA LEU A 96 27.46 5.38 -6.36
C LEU A 96 26.57 4.99 -7.54
N LYS A 97 25.90 3.83 -7.51
CA LYS A 97 25.06 3.29 -8.61
C LYS A 97 23.69 2.81 -8.15
N ASP A 98 23.61 2.28 -6.93
CA ASP A 98 22.48 1.60 -6.33
C ASP A 98 21.98 2.38 -5.10
N PHE A 99 20.69 2.25 -4.78
CA PHE A 99 20.17 2.64 -3.48
C PHE A 99 20.70 1.68 -2.41
N THR A 100 21.24 2.22 -1.31
CA THR A 100 21.78 1.42 -0.20
C THR A 100 21.25 1.89 1.15
N THR A 101 21.25 0.99 2.14
CA THR A 101 20.80 1.33 3.50
C THR A 101 22.02 1.74 4.33
N ILE A 102 22.09 2.99 4.77
CA ILE A 102 23.17 3.49 5.63
C ILE A 102 22.96 3.00 7.07
N SER A 103 21.74 3.17 7.59
CA SER A 103 21.39 2.82 8.97
C SER A 103 19.93 2.36 9.08
N VAL A 104 19.69 1.49 10.07
CA VAL A 104 18.37 1.08 10.56
C VAL A 104 18.48 1.04 12.08
N ALA A 105 17.60 1.75 12.78
CA ALA A 105 17.56 1.78 14.23
C ALA A 105 16.10 1.72 14.73
N PRO A 106 15.73 0.78 15.61
CA PRO A 106 14.38 0.74 16.16
C PRO A 106 14.10 1.97 17.03
N VAL A 107 12.90 2.52 16.89
CA VAL A 107 12.37 3.64 17.68
C VAL A 107 11.33 3.05 18.64
N THR A 108 11.71 2.96 19.92
CA THR A 108 11.02 2.14 20.93
C THR A 108 10.02 2.90 21.77
N SER A 109 10.07 4.24 21.76
CA SER A 109 9.16 5.09 22.52
C SER A 109 8.69 6.30 21.72
N GLU A 110 7.51 6.83 22.08
CA GLU A 110 7.03 8.10 21.48
C GLU A 110 7.99 9.26 21.77
N ALA A 111 8.73 9.23 22.89
CA ALA A 111 9.71 10.26 23.22
C ALA A 111 10.87 10.27 22.21
N GLU A 112 11.36 9.09 21.83
CA GLU A 112 12.33 8.91 20.74
C GLU A 112 11.75 9.35 19.40
N THR A 113 10.51 8.96 19.07
CA THR A 113 9.84 9.41 17.83
C THR A 113 9.78 10.93 17.73
N ARG A 114 9.29 11.60 18.79
CA ARG A 114 9.24 13.07 18.84
C ARG A 114 10.63 13.71 18.78
N SER A 115 11.64 13.08 19.38
CA SER A 115 13.03 13.57 19.33
C SER A 115 13.61 13.47 17.93
N TRP A 116 13.41 12.34 17.26
CA TRP A 116 13.83 12.13 15.87
C TRP A 116 13.14 13.13 14.94
N ILE A 117 11.82 13.33 15.09
CA ILE A 117 11.06 14.33 14.31
C ILE A 117 11.65 15.73 14.53
N ARG A 118 11.89 16.17 15.77
CA ARG A 118 12.51 17.49 16.03
C ARG A 118 13.90 17.66 15.39
N GLN A 119 14.70 16.61 15.31
CA GLN A 119 16.05 16.64 14.74
C GLN A 119 16.04 16.70 13.21
N HIS A 120 15.00 16.18 12.56
CA HIS A 120 14.86 16.14 11.10
C HIS A 120 13.78 17.11 10.57
N SER A 121 13.09 17.84 11.45
CA SER A 121 12.03 18.76 11.06
C SER A 121 12.58 19.97 10.30
N PRO A 122 12.00 20.31 9.13
CA PRO A 122 12.26 21.58 8.48
C PRO A 122 11.70 22.73 9.34
N LYS A 123 12.07 23.98 8.99
CA LYS A 123 11.55 25.18 9.69
C LYS A 123 10.02 25.16 9.80
N ASP A 124 9.36 24.74 8.72
CA ASP A 124 7.90 24.70 8.64
C ASP A 124 7.28 23.52 9.38
N ARG A 125 8.05 22.53 9.88
CA ARG A 125 7.59 21.35 10.65
C ARG A 125 6.53 20.48 9.93
N ARG A 126 6.57 20.44 8.60
CA ARG A 126 5.70 19.61 7.77
C ARG A 126 6.11 18.14 7.81
N VAL A 127 5.14 17.24 7.80
CA VAL A 127 5.35 15.78 7.68
C VAL A 127 4.70 15.28 6.39
N LEU A 128 5.42 14.48 5.62
CA LEU A 128 4.88 13.70 4.51
C LEU A 128 4.73 12.24 4.96
N VAL A 129 3.50 11.75 5.01
CA VAL A 129 3.18 10.34 5.28
C VAL A 129 2.95 9.62 3.96
N PHE A 130 3.68 8.54 3.68
CA PHE A 130 3.44 7.68 2.51
C PHE A 130 2.85 6.32 2.88
N VAL A 131 1.84 5.85 2.15
CA VAL A 131 1.22 4.53 2.30
C VAL A 131 1.34 3.76 0.98
N HIS A 132 2.09 2.65 0.99
CA HIS A 132 2.37 1.87 -0.22
C HIS A 132 1.15 1.10 -0.77
N GLY A 133 1.27 0.66 -2.02
CA GLY A 133 0.25 -0.10 -2.74
C GLY A 133 0.31 -1.62 -2.53
N PHE A 134 -0.44 -2.32 -3.37
CA PHE A 134 -0.44 -3.78 -3.44
C PHE A 134 0.91 -4.32 -3.96
N ASN A 135 1.24 -5.56 -3.60
CA ASN A 135 2.41 -6.28 -4.13
C ASN A 135 3.76 -5.58 -3.81
N ASN A 136 3.96 -5.15 -2.55
CA ASN A 136 5.18 -4.49 -2.10
C ASN A 136 5.81 -5.17 -0.89
N ARG A 137 7.14 -5.33 -0.90
CA ARG A 137 7.93 -5.66 0.29
C ARG A 137 8.18 -4.41 1.16
N TYR A 138 8.68 -4.62 2.38
CA TYR A 138 9.05 -3.53 3.29
C TYR A 138 10.11 -2.63 2.65
N GLU A 139 11.20 -3.21 2.17
CA GLU A 139 12.34 -2.54 1.54
C GLU A 139 11.95 -1.79 0.26
N GLU A 140 11.01 -2.34 -0.53
CA GLU A 140 10.51 -1.69 -1.74
C GLU A 140 9.72 -0.41 -1.41
N SER A 141 8.98 -0.43 -0.30
CA SER A 141 8.20 0.71 0.19
C SER A 141 9.13 1.82 0.71
N VAL A 142 10.16 1.43 1.47
CA VAL A 142 11.18 2.34 2.04
C VAL A 142 11.98 3.02 0.93
N TYR A 143 12.55 2.24 -0.01
CA TYR A 143 13.37 2.80 -1.08
C TYR A 143 12.55 3.64 -2.07
N ARG A 144 11.31 3.22 -2.40
CA ARG A 144 10.43 4.01 -3.25
C ARG A 144 10.09 5.35 -2.60
N PHE A 145 9.86 5.38 -1.29
CA PHE A 145 9.56 6.64 -0.62
C PHE A 145 10.79 7.55 -0.49
N ALA A 146 11.97 7.00 -0.18
CA ALA A 146 13.23 7.75 -0.21
C ALA A 146 13.48 8.39 -1.59
N GLN A 147 13.20 7.65 -2.68
CA GLN A 147 13.25 8.16 -4.06
C GLN A 147 12.26 9.31 -4.29
N ILE A 148 11.00 9.18 -3.88
CA ILE A 148 9.99 10.25 -4.03
C ILE A 148 10.41 11.52 -3.28
N VAL A 149 10.87 11.41 -2.03
CA VAL A 149 11.30 12.54 -1.20
C VAL A 149 12.49 13.28 -1.83
N HIS A 150 13.48 12.54 -2.30
CA HIS A 150 14.66 13.10 -2.95
C HIS A 150 14.33 13.75 -4.30
N ASP A 151 13.62 13.05 -5.18
CA ASP A 151 13.32 13.54 -6.54
C ASP A 151 12.32 14.70 -6.57
N SER A 152 11.49 14.85 -5.54
CA SER A 152 10.57 15.98 -5.39
C SER A 152 11.22 17.20 -4.72
N GLY A 153 12.44 17.06 -4.18
CA GLY A 153 13.15 18.14 -3.49
C GLY A 153 12.43 18.67 -2.24
N THR A 154 11.55 17.88 -1.62
CA THR A 154 10.63 18.38 -0.59
C THR A 154 11.28 18.54 0.77
N ASP A 155 11.20 19.76 1.32
CA ASP A 155 11.57 20.06 2.70
C ASP A 155 10.41 19.68 3.65
N VAL A 156 10.41 18.40 4.03
CA VAL A 156 9.40 17.71 4.88
C VAL A 156 10.08 16.63 5.73
N VAL A 157 9.46 16.25 6.85
CA VAL A 157 9.79 15.02 7.59
C VAL A 157 9.15 13.82 6.88
N PRO A 158 9.93 12.86 6.36
CA PRO A 158 9.36 11.71 5.67
C PRO A 158 9.03 10.57 6.65
N VAL A 159 7.77 10.13 6.63
CA VAL A 159 7.27 8.95 7.35
C VAL A 159 6.62 7.99 6.35
N VAL A 160 7.02 6.72 6.29
CA VAL A 160 6.32 5.69 5.51
C VAL A 160 5.60 4.71 6.42
N PHE A 161 4.33 4.46 6.13
CA PHE A 161 3.55 3.40 6.76
C PHE A 161 3.54 2.17 5.86
N THR A 162 4.01 1.03 6.39
CA THR A 162 4.07 -0.24 5.67
C THR A 162 3.15 -1.28 6.30
N TRP A 163 2.25 -1.83 5.49
CA TRP A 163 1.25 -2.82 5.89
C TRP A 163 1.57 -4.20 5.30
N PRO A 164 1.01 -5.31 5.81
CA PRO A 164 1.42 -6.68 5.45
C PRO A 164 0.98 -7.11 4.05
N SER A 165 1.73 -6.64 3.04
CA SER A 165 1.68 -7.16 1.68
C SER A 165 2.67 -8.30 1.50
N ARG A 166 2.21 -9.41 0.91
CA ARG A 166 3.03 -10.60 0.61
C ARG A 166 3.94 -10.47 -0.61
N ALA A 167 3.86 -9.36 -1.35
CA ALA A 167 4.59 -9.17 -2.61
C ALA A 167 4.38 -10.34 -3.59
N SER A 168 3.10 -10.64 -3.84
CA SER A 168 2.62 -11.74 -4.67
C SER A 168 1.30 -11.34 -5.34
N ILE A 169 1.20 -11.49 -6.66
CA ILE A 169 -0.03 -11.14 -7.40
C ILE A 169 -1.21 -12.07 -7.06
N PHE A 170 -0.93 -13.27 -6.53
CA PHE A 170 -1.96 -14.24 -6.13
C PHE A 170 -2.48 -14.02 -4.70
N ASP A 171 -1.79 -13.22 -3.88
CA ASP A 171 -2.18 -12.92 -2.50
C ASP A 171 -3.09 -11.68 -2.39
N TYR A 172 -3.70 -11.21 -3.49
CA TYR A 172 -4.55 -10.01 -3.52
C TYR A 172 -5.61 -9.96 -2.41
N ASN A 173 -6.32 -11.06 -2.15
CA ASN A 173 -7.31 -11.11 -1.06
C ASN A 173 -6.66 -11.04 0.32
N TYR A 174 -5.49 -11.65 0.52
CA TYR A 174 -4.76 -11.55 1.78
C TYR A 174 -4.29 -10.11 2.02
N ASP A 175 -3.69 -9.50 1.01
CA ASP A 175 -3.20 -8.13 1.03
C ASP A 175 -4.34 -7.15 1.32
N LYS A 176 -5.50 -7.31 0.66
CA LYS A 176 -6.71 -6.52 0.94
C LYS A 176 -7.15 -6.63 2.41
N GLU A 177 -7.26 -7.84 2.95
CA GLU A 177 -7.58 -8.02 4.38
C GLU A 177 -6.47 -7.51 5.32
N SER A 178 -5.21 -7.50 4.86
CA SER A 178 -4.08 -6.94 5.60
C SER A 178 -4.06 -5.42 5.62
N THR A 179 -4.67 -4.75 4.62
CA THR A 179 -4.96 -3.31 4.73
C THR A 179 -5.97 -3.05 5.85
N ASN A 180 -7.11 -3.74 5.84
CA ASN A 180 -8.14 -3.61 6.89
C ASN A 180 -7.55 -3.88 8.29
N TYR A 181 -6.71 -4.91 8.43
CA TYR A 181 -5.97 -5.21 9.66
C TYR A 181 -5.10 -4.04 10.16
N SER A 182 -4.54 -3.26 9.24
CA SER A 182 -3.58 -2.18 9.54
C SER A 182 -4.23 -0.81 9.75
N ARG A 183 -5.55 -0.68 9.53
CA ARG A 183 -6.30 0.57 9.62
C ARG A 183 -6.12 1.29 10.95
N ASP A 184 -6.31 0.56 12.04
CA ASP A 184 -6.33 1.13 13.39
C ASP A 184 -4.92 1.65 13.76
N ALA A 185 -3.86 0.96 13.32
CA ALA A 185 -2.48 1.38 13.52
C ALA A 185 -2.09 2.60 12.65
N LEU A 186 -2.66 2.74 11.44
CA LEU A 186 -2.49 3.95 10.63
C LEU A 186 -3.21 5.15 11.28
N GLU A 187 -4.43 4.97 11.80
CA GLU A 187 -5.13 5.99 12.58
C GLU A 187 -4.32 6.40 13.82
N GLU A 188 -3.77 5.42 14.56
CA GLU A 188 -2.93 5.64 15.74
C GLU A 188 -1.68 6.47 15.40
N MET A 189 -0.97 6.11 14.31
CA MET A 189 0.21 6.84 13.84
C MET A 189 -0.14 8.29 13.44
N LEU A 190 -1.18 8.48 12.63
CA LEU A 190 -1.63 9.82 12.20
C LEU A 190 -2.09 10.66 13.40
N THR A 191 -2.72 10.03 14.40
CA THR A 191 -3.12 10.69 15.65
C THR A 191 -1.93 11.11 16.50
N ARG A 192 -0.88 10.28 16.59
CA ARG A 192 0.38 10.64 17.28
C ARG A 192 1.07 11.83 16.60
N LEU A 193 1.23 11.77 15.27
CA LEU A 193 1.82 12.87 14.49
C LEU A 193 1.02 14.17 14.65
N ALA A 194 -0.30 14.11 14.57
CA ALA A 194 -1.15 15.30 14.73
C ALA A 194 -1.08 15.92 16.14
N LYS A 195 -0.83 15.10 17.18
CA LYS A 195 -0.67 15.57 18.57
C LYS A 195 0.72 16.09 18.91
N ASP A 196 1.76 15.73 18.16
CA ASP A 196 3.13 16.22 18.41
C ASP A 196 3.25 17.73 18.12
N SER A 197 3.75 18.51 19.08
CA SER A 197 4.03 19.94 18.91
C SER A 197 5.19 20.21 17.94
N SER A 198 6.00 19.18 17.66
CA SER A 198 7.09 19.19 16.67
C SER A 198 6.60 19.14 15.22
N VAL A 199 5.29 18.91 15.01
CA VAL A 199 4.60 18.82 13.72
C VAL A 199 3.58 19.96 13.60
N SER A 200 3.56 20.66 12.46
CA SER A 200 2.59 21.72 12.13
C SER A 200 1.50 21.23 11.17
N ASP A 201 1.91 20.47 10.15
CA ASP A 201 1.13 20.03 9.00
C ASP A 201 1.51 18.59 8.64
N ILE A 202 0.54 17.84 8.13
CA ILE A 202 0.65 16.45 7.70
C ILE A 202 -0.02 16.36 6.33
N THR A 203 0.76 15.99 5.32
CA THR A 203 0.23 15.54 4.04
C THR A 203 0.28 14.02 3.99
N VAL A 204 -0.86 13.37 3.70
CA VAL A 204 -0.96 11.91 3.54
C VAL A 204 -0.99 11.59 2.06
N MET A 205 0.02 10.87 1.59
CA MET A 205 0.13 10.36 0.23
C MET A 205 -0.05 8.84 0.24
N ALA A 206 -0.93 8.31 -0.61
CA ALA A 206 -1.20 6.87 -0.69
C ALA A 206 -1.25 6.42 -2.15
N HIS A 207 -0.80 5.21 -2.44
CA HIS A 207 -0.81 4.63 -3.80
C HIS A 207 -1.65 3.35 -3.88
N SER A 208 -2.39 3.17 -4.96
CA SER A 208 -3.06 1.90 -5.29
C SER A 208 -3.97 1.41 -4.14
N MET A 209 -3.88 0.14 -3.75
CA MET A 209 -4.60 -0.42 -2.59
C MET A 209 -4.31 0.32 -1.26
N GLY A 210 -3.19 1.04 -1.15
CA GLY A 210 -2.91 1.92 -0.01
C GLY A 210 -3.90 3.09 0.12
N THR A 211 -4.57 3.51 -0.95
CA THR A 211 -5.57 4.58 -0.89
C THR A 211 -6.84 4.14 -0.16
N TRP A 212 -7.25 2.88 -0.31
CA TRP A 212 -8.32 2.28 0.49
C TRP A 212 -8.00 2.42 1.99
N LEU A 213 -6.79 2.01 2.38
CA LEU A 213 -6.32 2.05 3.76
C LEU A 213 -6.29 3.47 4.33
N ALA A 214 -5.73 4.43 3.57
CA ALA A 214 -5.64 5.82 3.99
C ALA A 214 -7.02 6.46 4.19
N VAL A 215 -7.94 6.30 3.22
CA VAL A 215 -9.29 6.87 3.31
C VAL A 215 -10.09 6.22 4.44
N GLU A 216 -9.98 4.91 4.63
CA GLU A 216 -10.70 4.20 5.69
C GLU A 216 -10.16 4.54 7.10
N ALA A 217 -8.85 4.76 7.26
CA ALA A 217 -8.27 5.27 8.50
C ALA A 217 -8.72 6.70 8.83
N LEU A 218 -8.77 7.60 7.82
CA LEU A 218 -9.30 8.96 7.97
C LEU A 218 -10.80 8.96 8.29
N ARG A 219 -11.57 8.04 7.68
CA ARG A 219 -12.99 7.84 8.00
C ARG A 219 -13.16 7.40 9.46
N GLN A 220 -12.37 6.43 9.92
CA GLN A 220 -12.43 5.99 11.31
C GLN A 220 -12.08 7.14 12.27
N MET A 221 -11.04 7.91 11.96
CA MET A 221 -10.68 9.12 12.70
C MET A 221 -11.84 10.12 12.79
N ALA A 222 -12.52 10.39 11.68
CA ALA A 222 -13.66 11.29 11.64
C ALA A 222 -14.86 10.77 12.44
N ILE A 223 -15.11 9.45 12.45
CA ILE A 223 -16.18 8.84 13.27
C ILE A 223 -15.87 8.96 14.76
N ARG A 224 -14.63 8.66 15.18
CA ARG A 224 -14.20 8.74 16.58
C ARG A 224 -14.16 10.19 17.09
N ASN A 225 -13.60 11.11 16.30
CA ASN A 225 -13.28 12.48 16.73
C ASN A 225 -14.27 13.55 16.23
N LYS A 226 -15.32 13.14 15.49
CA LYS A 226 -16.30 13.99 14.76
C LYS A 226 -15.73 14.82 13.60
N ARG A 227 -14.44 14.66 13.28
CA ARG A 227 -13.69 15.35 12.22
C ARG A 227 -12.32 14.68 12.04
N VAL A 228 -11.67 14.93 10.90
CA VAL A 228 -10.24 14.68 10.75
C VAL A 228 -9.45 15.67 11.64
N LEU A 229 -8.25 15.28 12.10
CA LEU A 229 -7.42 16.15 12.96
C LEU A 229 -6.80 17.30 12.14
N PRO A 230 -6.72 18.55 12.65
CA PRO A 230 -6.57 19.76 11.81
C PRO A 230 -5.17 19.95 11.21
N LYS A 231 -4.20 19.12 11.62
CA LYS A 231 -2.87 19.11 10.99
C LYS A 231 -2.85 18.25 9.73
N ILE A 232 -3.80 17.33 9.57
CA ILE A 232 -3.95 16.56 8.34
C ILE A 232 -4.74 17.43 7.37
N ASN A 233 -4.04 18.25 6.60
CA ASN A 233 -4.66 19.23 5.69
C ASN A 233 -4.75 18.74 4.26
N ASN A 234 -3.86 17.84 3.83
CA ASN A 234 -3.74 17.43 2.43
C ASN A 234 -3.73 15.90 2.33
N VAL A 235 -4.51 15.36 1.39
CA VAL A 235 -4.56 13.93 1.06
C VAL A 235 -4.35 13.74 -0.43
N ILE A 236 -3.32 12.99 -0.80
CA ILE A 236 -2.94 12.69 -2.18
C ILE A 236 -3.20 11.19 -2.41
N LEU A 237 -4.12 10.85 -3.31
CA LEU A 237 -4.41 9.47 -3.71
C LEU A 237 -3.89 9.24 -5.12
N ALA A 238 -2.86 8.40 -5.26
CA ALA A 238 -2.25 8.08 -6.54
C ALA A 238 -2.74 6.74 -7.08
N ALA A 239 -3.26 6.73 -8.31
CA ALA A 239 -3.88 5.58 -8.96
C ALA A 239 -4.81 4.78 -8.00
N PRO A 240 -5.80 5.42 -7.35
CA PRO A 240 -6.54 4.81 -6.25
C PRO A 240 -7.28 3.53 -6.64
N ASP A 241 -6.92 2.43 -5.99
CA ASP A 241 -7.63 1.15 -6.09
C ASP A 241 -8.80 1.12 -5.11
N LEU A 242 -9.72 2.05 -5.33
CA LEU A 242 -10.88 2.31 -4.49
C LEU A 242 -12.13 2.36 -5.38
N ASP A 243 -13.19 1.72 -4.93
CA ASP A 243 -14.52 1.77 -5.52
C ASP A 243 -15.11 3.18 -5.38
N VAL A 244 -15.72 3.72 -6.44
CA VAL A 244 -16.19 5.12 -6.47
C VAL A 244 -17.36 5.36 -5.50
N ASP A 245 -18.32 4.43 -5.39
CA ASP A 245 -19.44 4.53 -4.46
C ASP A 245 -18.97 4.41 -3.01
N VAL A 246 -18.01 3.52 -2.75
CA VAL A 246 -17.39 3.39 -1.43
C VAL A 246 -16.62 4.67 -1.08
N PHE A 247 -15.84 5.23 -2.02
CA PHE A 247 -15.16 6.50 -1.81
C PHE A 247 -16.16 7.62 -1.48
N GLY A 248 -17.25 7.75 -2.23
CA GLY A 248 -18.29 8.76 -1.97
C GLY A 248 -18.87 8.64 -0.55
N ARG A 249 -19.16 7.41 -0.09
CA ARG A 249 -19.62 7.13 1.28
C ARG A 249 -18.57 7.42 2.35
N GLN A 250 -17.30 7.08 2.10
CA GLN A 250 -16.21 7.35 3.02
C GLN A 250 -15.91 8.86 3.12
N TYR A 251 -15.86 9.55 1.98
CA TYR A 251 -15.62 10.99 1.87
C TYR A 251 -16.73 11.79 2.57
N ALA A 252 -18.00 11.43 2.36
CA ALA A 252 -19.13 12.05 3.07
C ALA A 252 -19.00 11.89 4.62
N SER A 253 -18.46 10.76 5.08
CA SER A 253 -18.25 10.46 6.50
C SER A 253 -17.12 11.26 7.15
N LEU A 254 -16.28 11.97 6.38
CA LEU A 254 -15.20 12.83 6.92
C LEU A 254 -15.70 14.11 7.60
N GLY A 255 -16.98 14.47 7.44
CA GLY A 255 -17.59 15.68 8.01
C GLY A 255 -17.50 16.90 7.11
N LYS A 256 -17.64 18.10 7.68
CA LYS A 256 -17.53 19.37 6.93
C LYS A 256 -16.06 19.78 6.72
N ASP A 257 -15.28 19.72 7.79
CA ASP A 257 -13.88 20.16 7.84
C ASP A 257 -12.95 19.04 7.32
N LYS A 258 -13.07 18.73 6.03
CA LYS A 258 -12.25 17.69 5.36
C LYS A 258 -10.87 18.25 4.99
N PRO A 259 -9.82 17.41 4.95
CA PRO A 259 -8.59 17.76 4.24
C PRO A 259 -8.86 17.98 2.74
N LYS A 260 -7.99 18.72 2.08
CA LYS A 260 -7.98 18.91 0.62
C LYS A 260 -7.52 17.60 -0.05
N PHE A 261 -8.36 17.02 -0.91
CA PHE A 261 -8.01 15.82 -1.67
C PHE A 261 -7.45 16.16 -3.05
N THR A 262 -6.39 15.45 -3.45
CA THR A 262 -5.85 15.44 -4.81
C THR A 262 -5.80 14.00 -5.31
N LEU A 263 -6.45 13.71 -6.44
CA LEU A 263 -6.43 12.40 -7.09
C LEU A 263 -5.49 12.45 -8.30
N PHE A 264 -4.57 11.49 -8.41
CA PHE A 264 -3.88 11.21 -9.67
C PHE A 264 -4.56 10.00 -10.32
N VAL A 265 -5.17 10.20 -11.48
CA VAL A 265 -5.95 9.18 -12.21
C VAL A 265 -5.32 8.89 -13.57
N SER A 266 -5.58 7.71 -14.14
CA SER A 266 -5.12 7.32 -15.47
C SER A 266 -6.10 6.29 -16.05
N GLN A 267 -6.85 6.65 -17.08
CA GLN A 267 -7.86 5.78 -17.70
C GLN A 267 -7.23 4.52 -18.33
N ASP A 268 -5.97 4.63 -18.76
CA ASP A 268 -5.15 3.57 -19.35
C ASP A 268 -4.39 2.69 -18.32
N ASP A 269 -4.69 2.83 -17.01
CA ASP A 269 -4.07 2.01 -15.96
C ASP A 269 -4.46 0.53 -16.08
N ARG A 270 -3.46 -0.31 -16.36
CA ARG A 270 -3.67 -1.74 -16.62
C ARG A 270 -3.72 -2.57 -15.34
N ALA A 271 -3.16 -2.06 -14.24
CA ALA A 271 -3.23 -2.74 -12.93
C ALA A 271 -4.62 -2.55 -12.31
N LEU A 272 -5.18 -1.34 -12.36
CA LEU A 272 -6.55 -1.08 -11.93
C LEU A 272 -7.58 -1.82 -12.80
N SER A 273 -7.33 -1.93 -14.11
CA SER A 273 -8.15 -2.77 -15.00
C SER A 273 -8.20 -4.25 -14.56
N LEU A 274 -7.13 -4.77 -13.95
CA LEU A 274 -7.11 -6.11 -13.37
C LEU A 274 -7.86 -6.13 -12.02
N SER A 275 -7.65 -5.15 -11.15
CA SER A 275 -8.34 -5.06 -9.86
C SER A 275 -9.86 -4.94 -10.00
N ARG A 276 -10.32 -4.13 -10.97
CA ARG A 276 -11.70 -4.04 -11.45
C ARG A 276 -12.28 -5.42 -11.77
N ARG A 277 -11.59 -6.22 -12.60
CA ARG A 277 -12.03 -7.56 -12.99
C ARG A 277 -12.12 -8.51 -11.79
N ILE A 278 -11.13 -8.48 -10.90
CA ILE A 278 -11.11 -9.31 -9.67
C ILE A 278 -12.26 -8.90 -8.72
N SER A 279 -12.64 -7.63 -8.71
CA SER A 279 -13.63 -7.06 -7.80
C SER A 279 -15.03 -6.90 -8.41
N GLY A 280 -15.43 -7.80 -9.31
CA GLY A 280 -16.80 -7.83 -9.86
C GLY A 280 -17.10 -6.79 -10.96
N ASN A 281 -16.06 -6.29 -11.64
CA ASN A 281 -16.14 -5.31 -12.73
C ASN A 281 -16.58 -3.87 -12.35
N VAL A 282 -16.54 -3.53 -11.05
CA VAL A 282 -16.87 -2.18 -10.57
C VAL A 282 -15.77 -1.17 -10.89
N ASP A 283 -16.17 0.04 -11.28
CA ASP A 283 -15.27 1.13 -11.63
C ASP A 283 -14.34 1.53 -10.47
N ARG A 284 -13.09 1.89 -10.81
CA ARG A 284 -12.08 2.33 -9.86
C ARG A 284 -11.88 3.83 -9.95
N LEU A 285 -11.78 4.47 -8.80
CA LEU A 285 -11.52 5.90 -8.65
C LEU A 285 -10.27 6.34 -9.43
N GLY A 286 -9.25 5.48 -9.54
CA GLY A 286 -8.04 5.77 -10.32
C GLY A 286 -8.18 5.67 -11.84
N GLN A 287 -9.30 5.17 -12.36
CA GLN A 287 -9.57 4.99 -13.80
C GLN A 287 -10.76 5.83 -14.33
N ILE A 288 -11.39 6.64 -13.49
CA ILE A 288 -12.49 7.51 -13.94
C ILE A 288 -12.01 8.49 -15.01
N ASP A 289 -12.90 8.88 -15.92
CA ASP A 289 -12.73 10.09 -16.71
C ASP A 289 -13.23 11.28 -15.86
N PRO A 290 -12.33 12.17 -15.36
CA PRO A 290 -12.74 13.30 -14.54
C PRO A 290 -13.44 14.41 -15.33
N SER A 291 -13.46 14.33 -16.66
CA SER A 291 -14.18 15.28 -17.54
C SER A 291 -15.61 14.84 -17.84
N ALA A 292 -15.95 13.57 -17.57
CA ALA A 292 -17.26 12.98 -17.83
C ALA A 292 -18.22 13.12 -16.64
N GLU A 293 -19.52 13.23 -16.93
CA GLU A 293 -20.58 13.19 -15.90
C GLU A 293 -20.93 11.73 -15.53
N PRO A 294 -21.29 11.44 -14.26
CA PRO A 294 -21.50 12.38 -13.15
C PRO A 294 -20.22 12.81 -12.42
N TYR A 295 -19.08 12.17 -12.71
CA TYR A 295 -17.85 12.33 -11.93
C TYR A 295 -17.38 13.78 -11.87
N ARG A 296 -17.39 14.49 -12.99
CA ARG A 296 -17.01 15.89 -13.10
C ARG A 296 -17.75 16.75 -12.07
N SER A 297 -19.08 16.82 -12.14
CA SER A 297 -19.90 17.64 -11.24
C SER A 297 -19.79 17.19 -9.77
N GLU A 298 -19.63 15.89 -9.51
CA GLU A 298 -19.46 15.38 -8.14
C GLU A 298 -18.11 15.76 -7.53
N LEU A 299 -17.02 15.69 -8.30
CA LEU A 299 -15.66 16.03 -7.86
C LEU A 299 -15.50 17.55 -7.66
N GLU A 300 -16.06 18.36 -8.57
CA GLU A 300 -16.17 19.82 -8.42
C GLU A 300 -16.90 20.18 -7.12
N LYS A 301 -18.11 19.65 -6.92
CA LYS A 301 -18.92 19.88 -5.72
C LYS A 301 -18.26 19.37 -4.43
N ALA A 302 -17.45 18.32 -4.53
CA ALA A 302 -16.69 17.77 -3.43
C ALA A 302 -15.44 18.60 -3.07
N GLY A 303 -15.00 19.52 -3.94
CA GLY A 303 -13.76 20.29 -3.78
C GLY A 303 -12.51 19.44 -3.98
N ILE A 304 -12.60 18.38 -4.78
CA ILE A 304 -11.51 17.42 -5.01
C ILE A 304 -10.73 17.82 -6.26
N THR A 305 -9.42 18.06 -6.13
CA THR A 305 -8.56 18.28 -7.29
C THR A 305 -8.26 16.95 -7.98
N VAL A 306 -8.31 16.92 -9.31
CA VAL A 306 -7.90 15.74 -10.09
C VAL A 306 -6.83 16.11 -11.11
N LEU A 307 -5.84 15.23 -11.24
CA LEU A 307 -4.74 15.34 -12.18
C LEU A 307 -4.76 14.09 -13.07
N ASP A 308 -5.15 14.28 -14.33
CA ASP A 308 -5.26 13.19 -15.30
C ASP A 308 -3.89 12.92 -15.95
N LEU A 309 -3.37 11.73 -15.66
CA LEU A 309 -2.08 11.23 -16.15
C LEU A 309 -2.24 10.31 -17.37
N THR A 310 -3.45 10.15 -17.92
CA THR A 310 -3.73 9.26 -19.06
C THR A 310 -2.80 9.53 -20.25
N LYS A 311 -2.53 10.81 -20.55
CA LYS A 311 -1.66 11.23 -21.65
C LYS A 311 -0.15 11.13 -21.37
N LEU A 312 0.25 10.94 -20.10
CA LEU A 312 1.66 10.75 -19.76
C LEU A 312 2.13 9.33 -20.10
N GLN A 313 3.34 9.22 -20.62
CA GLN A 313 4.05 7.96 -20.79
C GLN A 313 4.93 7.69 -19.56
N SER A 314 5.03 6.44 -19.14
CA SER A 314 5.98 5.99 -18.10
C SER A 314 6.79 4.79 -18.55
N GLY A 315 7.88 4.49 -17.83
CA GLY A 315 8.65 3.25 -18.03
C GLY A 315 7.94 1.98 -17.55
N ASP A 316 6.93 2.13 -16.68
CA ASP A 316 6.08 1.03 -16.21
C ASP A 316 5.13 0.51 -17.30
N ARG A 317 5.22 -0.80 -17.58
CA ARG A 317 4.38 -1.52 -18.56
C ARG A 317 2.90 -1.63 -18.16
N LEU A 318 2.57 -1.31 -16.90
CA LEU A 318 1.21 -1.31 -16.36
C LEU A 318 0.57 0.08 -16.34
N ASN A 319 1.31 1.16 -16.62
CA ASN A 319 0.83 2.55 -16.51
C ASN A 319 0.33 2.94 -15.10
N HIS A 320 0.73 2.19 -14.07
CA HIS A 320 0.25 2.32 -12.69
C HIS A 320 1.23 3.11 -11.78
N GLY A 321 2.52 3.13 -12.16
CA GLY A 321 3.58 3.87 -11.47
C GLY A 321 3.74 5.33 -11.87
N LYS A 322 2.94 5.86 -12.83
CA LYS A 322 3.13 7.20 -13.45
C LYS A 322 3.43 8.31 -12.44
N PHE A 323 2.72 8.34 -11.32
CA PHE A 323 2.86 9.37 -10.27
C PHE A 323 4.25 9.48 -9.63
N ALA A 324 5.00 8.37 -9.57
CA ALA A 324 6.34 8.33 -8.96
C ALA A 324 7.46 8.12 -9.99
N GLU A 325 7.14 7.71 -11.21
CA GLU A 325 8.12 7.44 -12.27
C GLU A 325 8.23 8.54 -13.33
N SER A 326 7.29 9.48 -13.40
CA SER A 326 7.40 10.72 -14.18
C SER A 326 8.11 11.79 -13.32
N PRO A 327 9.29 12.30 -13.73
CA PRO A 327 9.95 13.42 -13.05
C PRO A 327 9.06 14.67 -12.97
N GLU A 328 8.20 14.88 -13.97
CA GLU A 328 7.26 16.00 -14.04
C GLU A 328 6.19 15.90 -12.95
N VAL A 329 5.61 14.71 -12.73
CA VAL A 329 4.63 14.49 -11.65
C VAL A 329 5.29 14.51 -10.27
N VAL A 330 6.51 13.98 -10.13
CA VAL A 330 7.24 14.04 -8.87
C VAL A 330 7.62 15.48 -8.49
N ARG A 331 7.98 16.33 -9.47
CA ARG A 331 8.14 17.78 -9.27
C ARG A 331 6.83 18.45 -8.87
N LEU A 332 5.71 18.14 -9.53
CA LEU A 332 4.39 18.69 -9.17
C LEU A 332 3.95 18.30 -7.74
N ILE A 333 4.29 17.10 -7.28
CA ILE A 333 4.14 16.68 -5.88
C ILE A 333 5.03 17.56 -4.98
N GLY A 334 6.28 17.79 -5.39
CA GLY A 334 7.20 18.71 -4.74
C GLY A 334 6.66 20.12 -4.58
N ASP A 335 6.25 20.75 -5.68
CA ASP A 335 5.70 22.11 -5.71
C ASP A 335 4.45 22.23 -4.82
N ARG A 336 3.53 21.24 -4.86
CA ARG A 336 2.35 21.22 -3.99
C ARG A 336 2.70 21.12 -2.50
N LEU A 337 3.72 20.32 -2.15
CA LEU A 337 4.18 20.16 -0.78
C LEU A 337 4.94 21.39 -0.28
N ILE A 338 5.79 21.99 -1.12
CA ILE A 338 6.59 23.19 -0.83
C ILE A 338 5.68 24.42 -0.68
N ALA A 339 4.66 24.58 -1.54
CA ALA A 339 3.79 25.75 -1.55
C ALA A 339 2.70 25.77 -0.45
N GLY A 340 2.60 24.74 0.40
CA GLY A 340 1.59 24.67 1.48
C GLY A 340 0.13 24.71 1.00
N GLN A 341 -0.11 24.40 -0.29
CA GLN A 341 -1.36 24.54 -1.02
C GLN A 341 -2.02 25.93 -1.03
N THR A 342 -1.47 26.83 -1.84
CA THR A 342 -2.22 27.37 -3.00
C THR A 342 -1.32 27.47 -4.23
N VAL A 343 -1.51 26.58 -5.22
CA VAL A 343 -1.33 26.96 -6.62
C VAL A 343 -2.67 27.52 -7.05
N THR A 344 -2.79 28.85 -7.07
CA THR A 344 -3.93 29.56 -7.64
C THR A 344 -3.99 29.36 -9.15
N ASP A 345 -5.18 29.50 -9.75
CA ASP A 345 -5.50 29.26 -11.18
C ASP A 345 -4.80 30.23 -12.18
N SER A 346 -3.50 30.49 -12.05
CA SER A 346 -2.82 31.51 -12.88
C SER A 346 -1.35 31.26 -13.23
N ASP A 347 -0.62 30.36 -12.55
CA ASP A 347 0.80 30.08 -12.87
C ASP A 347 1.08 28.56 -12.95
N VAL A 348 0.51 27.88 -13.94
CA VAL A 348 0.87 26.50 -14.31
C VAL A 348 1.89 26.51 -15.45
N GLY A 349 3.15 26.76 -15.09
CA GLY A 349 4.30 26.68 -15.99
C GLY A 349 4.72 25.25 -16.35
N LEU A 350 3.80 24.45 -16.90
CA LEU A 350 4.05 23.07 -17.37
C LEU A 350 3.13 22.70 -18.54
N GLY A 351 3.27 23.44 -19.64
CA GLY A 351 2.48 23.22 -20.86
C GLY A 351 2.70 21.85 -21.50
N GLU A 352 1.64 21.37 -22.17
CA GLU A 352 1.62 20.28 -23.17
C GLU A 352 1.70 18.82 -22.68
N ALA A 353 2.35 18.50 -21.54
CA ALA A 353 2.47 17.11 -21.06
C ALA A 353 1.47 16.70 -19.95
N ILE A 354 1.15 17.59 -19.01
CA ILE A 354 0.25 17.30 -17.88
C ILE A 354 -1.03 18.11 -18.02
N GLY A 355 -2.15 17.41 -18.21
CA GLY A 355 -3.48 18.01 -18.22
C GLY A 355 -3.96 18.33 -16.81
N ALA A 356 -3.48 19.43 -16.23
CA ALA A 356 -4.13 20.03 -15.06
C ALA A 356 -5.43 20.69 -15.54
N VAL A 357 -6.58 20.05 -15.29
CA VAL A 357 -7.89 20.61 -15.63
C VAL A 357 -8.24 21.69 -14.59
N GLY A 358 -7.75 22.91 -14.82
CA GLY A 358 -8.25 24.13 -14.19
C GLY A 358 -9.60 24.47 -14.81
N ILE A 359 -10.65 24.52 -13.99
CA ILE A 359 -12.04 24.46 -14.49
C ILE A 359 -12.55 25.87 -14.84
N GLY A 360 -12.05 26.40 -15.96
CA GLY A 360 -12.61 27.53 -16.70
C GLY A 360 -13.32 27.03 -17.96
N ALA A 361 -14.44 27.65 -18.34
CA ALA A 361 -15.32 27.10 -19.39
C ALA A 361 -14.79 27.29 -20.82
N ALA A 362 -14.43 26.20 -21.53
CA ALA A 362 -14.69 26.03 -22.98
C ALA A 362 -14.37 24.62 -23.55
N GLN A 363 -15.39 24.02 -24.19
CA GLN A 363 -15.36 23.09 -25.34
C GLN A 363 -14.85 21.64 -25.24
N THR A 364 -15.42 20.80 -26.12
CA THR A 364 -15.54 19.33 -26.01
C THR A 364 -15.11 18.59 -27.30
N VAL A 365 -14.19 17.63 -27.18
CA VAL A 365 -13.90 16.50 -28.12
C VAL A 365 -13.20 15.40 -27.29
N GLY A 366 -13.39 14.08 -27.43
CA GLY A 366 -14.26 13.27 -28.28
C GLY A 366 -13.78 11.79 -28.26
N THR A 367 -14.66 10.78 -28.34
CA THR A 367 -14.31 9.39 -27.98
C THR A 367 -13.77 8.52 -29.13
N ALA A 368 -12.84 7.63 -28.80
CA ALA A 368 -12.39 6.50 -29.63
C ALA A 368 -12.23 5.24 -28.77
N ALA A 369 -12.81 4.11 -29.19
CA ALA A 369 -12.83 2.87 -28.41
C ALA A 369 -11.71 1.90 -28.82
N SER A 370 -11.03 1.29 -27.84
CA SER A 370 -10.01 0.26 -28.06
C SER A 370 -10.46 -1.12 -27.55
N VAL A 371 -10.49 -2.12 -28.44
CA VAL A 371 -10.81 -3.52 -28.07
C VAL A 371 -9.58 -4.18 -27.42
N ALA A 372 -9.76 -4.72 -26.21
CA ALA A 372 -8.68 -5.35 -25.45
C ALA A 372 -8.65 -6.88 -25.61
N ILE A 373 -7.56 -7.42 -26.16
CA ILE A 373 -7.28 -8.85 -26.22
C ILE A 373 -6.78 -9.34 -24.84
N SER A 374 -7.40 -10.39 -24.30
CA SER A 374 -7.02 -10.99 -23.02
C SER A 374 -5.90 -12.03 -23.19
N ALA A 375 -4.78 -11.83 -22.49
CA ALA A 375 -3.72 -12.82 -22.31
C ALA A 375 -3.76 -13.43 -20.90
N PRO A 376 -3.37 -14.70 -20.69
CA PRO A 376 -3.37 -15.32 -19.36
C PRO A 376 -2.36 -14.67 -18.41
N ILE A 377 -2.81 -14.31 -17.20
CA ILE A 377 -2.01 -13.60 -16.18
C ILE A 377 -0.76 -14.39 -15.74
N ALA A 378 -0.83 -15.72 -15.77
CA ALA A 378 0.23 -16.63 -15.30
C ALA A 378 1.56 -16.55 -16.08
N VAL A 379 1.63 -15.85 -17.22
CA VAL A 379 2.82 -15.78 -18.08
C VAL A 379 3.74 -14.59 -17.72
N PHE A 380 3.30 -13.63 -16.90
CA PHE A 380 3.93 -12.30 -16.82
C PHE A 380 4.74 -11.96 -15.57
N ASP A 381 4.70 -12.75 -14.48
CA ASP A 381 5.51 -12.48 -13.29
C ASP A 381 6.46 -13.65 -12.93
N PRO A 382 7.78 -13.48 -13.13
CA PRO A 382 8.79 -14.42 -12.65
C PRO A 382 8.86 -14.54 -11.11
N ARG A 383 8.59 -13.46 -10.35
CA ARG A 383 8.80 -13.43 -8.89
C ARG A 383 7.83 -14.34 -8.14
N THR A 384 6.60 -14.45 -8.63
CA THR A 384 5.58 -15.32 -8.05
C THR A 384 5.99 -16.82 -8.10
N ARG A 385 6.96 -17.21 -8.93
CA ARG A 385 7.55 -18.57 -8.89
C ARG A 385 8.35 -18.84 -7.61
N GLU A 386 9.02 -17.85 -7.04
CA GLU A 386 9.77 -18.00 -5.77
C GLU A 386 8.83 -18.18 -4.57
N ASN A 387 7.67 -17.50 -4.59
CA ASN A 387 6.66 -17.61 -3.54
C ASN A 387 5.85 -18.92 -3.62
N TYR A 388 5.84 -19.59 -4.77
CA TYR A 388 5.03 -20.80 -5.01
C TYR A 388 5.33 -21.95 -4.04
N GLY A 389 6.60 -22.17 -3.67
CA GLY A 389 6.97 -23.22 -2.70
C GLY A 389 6.28 -23.01 -1.34
N ARG A 390 6.33 -21.79 -0.80
CA ARG A 390 5.64 -21.40 0.44
C ARG A 390 4.12 -21.46 0.31
N GLN A 391 3.59 -21.25 -0.90
CA GLN A 391 2.16 -21.38 -1.19
C GLN A 391 1.71 -22.85 -1.17
N VAL A 392 2.51 -23.76 -1.75
CA VAL A 392 2.26 -25.22 -1.70
C VAL A 392 2.35 -25.76 -0.27
N GLU A 393 3.33 -25.32 0.53
CA GLU A 393 3.42 -25.69 1.96
C GLU A 393 2.23 -25.19 2.80
N ARG A 394 1.66 -24.03 2.45
CA ARG A 394 0.45 -23.49 3.10
C ARG A 394 -0.80 -24.26 2.67
N LEU A 395 -0.89 -24.61 1.39
CA LEU A 395 -1.97 -25.45 0.88
C LEU A 395 -1.93 -26.83 1.54
N GLY A 396 -0.74 -27.46 1.61
CA GLY A 396 -0.50 -28.72 2.31
C GLY A 396 -0.97 -28.68 3.76
N ARG A 397 -0.52 -27.68 4.55
CA ARG A 397 -0.98 -27.49 5.93
C ARG A 397 -2.49 -27.24 6.05
N SER A 398 -3.12 -26.55 5.09
CA SER A 398 -4.57 -26.36 5.10
C SER A 398 -5.35 -27.65 4.79
N VAL A 399 -4.82 -28.51 3.92
CA VAL A 399 -5.38 -29.83 3.63
C VAL A 399 -5.17 -30.78 4.82
N GLU A 400 -3.98 -30.77 5.42
CA GLU A 400 -3.64 -31.57 6.61
C GLU A 400 -4.55 -31.22 7.80
N ASN A 401 -4.77 -29.93 8.08
CA ASN A 401 -5.72 -29.47 9.09
C ASN A 401 -7.18 -29.85 8.76
N THR A 402 -7.55 -29.86 7.48
CA THR A 402 -8.90 -30.27 7.04
C THR A 402 -9.10 -31.78 7.22
N VAL A 403 -8.10 -32.60 6.86
CA VAL A 403 -8.11 -34.06 7.06
C VAL A 403 -8.09 -34.40 8.55
N GLY A 404 -7.34 -33.65 9.37
CA GLY A 404 -7.37 -33.77 10.83
C GLY A 404 -8.77 -33.55 11.42
N SER A 405 -9.48 -32.49 10.99
CA SER A 405 -10.86 -32.22 11.45
C SER A 405 -11.90 -33.27 11.01
N VAL A 406 -11.65 -33.97 9.90
CA VAL A 406 -12.50 -35.07 9.41
C VAL A 406 -12.17 -36.39 10.14
N GLY A 407 -10.96 -36.55 10.67
CA GLY A 407 -10.58 -37.70 11.51
C GLY A 407 -11.39 -37.79 12.81
N ASP A 408 -11.55 -36.66 13.51
CA ASP A 408 -12.27 -36.61 14.80
C ASP A 408 -13.81 -36.61 14.69
N THR A 409 -14.36 -36.59 13.47
CA THR A 409 -15.82 -36.73 13.23
C THR A 409 -16.23 -38.12 12.73
N ALA A 410 -15.30 -39.07 12.62
CA ALA A 410 -15.51 -40.38 11.99
C ALA A 410 -15.82 -41.55 12.96
N THR A 411 -16.36 -41.30 14.16
CA THR A 411 -16.80 -42.37 15.09
C THR A 411 -18.14 -42.09 15.81
N SER A 412 -19.22 -41.76 15.09
CA SER A 412 -20.58 -41.77 15.68
C SER A 412 -21.77 -41.80 14.69
N VAL A 413 -21.87 -42.73 13.73
CA VAL A 413 -23.13 -42.96 12.97
C VAL A 413 -23.40 -44.44 12.65
N VAL A 414 -24.17 -45.12 13.52
CA VAL A 414 -24.94 -46.37 13.32
C VAL A 414 -25.98 -46.40 14.47
N ASP A 415 -27.29 -46.67 14.34
CA ASP A 415 -28.21 -46.83 13.19
C ASP A 415 -29.59 -46.20 13.54
N PRO A 416 -30.56 -46.05 12.61
CA PRO A 416 -31.80 -45.30 12.85
C PRO A 416 -33.02 -46.16 13.26
N GLN A 417 -34.07 -45.44 13.70
CA GLN A 417 -35.45 -45.87 14.02
C GLN A 417 -35.70 -46.51 15.40
N ALA A 418 -36.29 -45.74 16.32
CA ALA A 418 -37.74 -45.85 16.61
C ALA A 418 -38.25 -44.85 17.68
N ASN A 419 -39.44 -44.30 17.39
CA ASN A 419 -40.51 -43.92 18.32
C ASN A 419 -40.44 -42.65 19.23
N SER A 420 -41.57 -41.92 19.18
CA SER A 420 -42.22 -41.10 20.22
C SER A 420 -41.40 -40.13 21.10
N GLY A 421 -41.78 -38.84 21.05
CA GLY A 421 -41.09 -37.79 21.80
C GLY A 421 -41.28 -37.80 23.31
N ARG A 422 -40.23 -37.39 24.02
CA ARG A 422 -40.24 -36.87 25.40
C ARG A 422 -39.16 -35.79 25.51
N ARG A 423 -39.44 -34.71 26.26
CA ARG A 423 -38.43 -33.70 26.60
C ARG A 423 -37.34 -34.38 27.43
N ALA A 424 -36.07 -34.21 27.06
CA ALA A 424 -34.96 -34.69 27.87
C ALA A 424 -34.93 -33.91 29.20
N SER A 425 -35.14 -34.61 30.31
CA SER A 425 -34.94 -34.05 31.65
C SER A 425 -33.46 -33.99 31.98
N SER A 426 -32.99 -32.84 32.45
CA SER A 426 -31.64 -32.68 33.00
C SER A 426 -31.39 -33.62 34.18
N ASP A 427 -30.26 -34.32 34.15
CA ASP A 427 -29.83 -35.22 35.22
C ASP A 427 -29.30 -34.41 36.42
N CYS A 428 -30.10 -34.33 37.49
CA CYS A 428 -29.77 -33.61 38.72
C CYS A 428 -28.71 -34.30 39.60
N SER A 429 -28.31 -35.54 39.28
CA SER A 429 -27.26 -36.23 40.03
C SER A 429 -25.87 -35.61 39.79
N GLN A 430 -25.66 -35.03 38.60
CA GLN A 430 -24.41 -34.35 38.22
C GLN A 430 -24.25 -33.01 38.94
N GLY A 431 -23.05 -32.77 39.49
CA GLY A 431 -22.77 -31.61 40.35
C GLY A 431 -23.02 -30.24 39.70
N VAL A 432 -22.88 -30.14 38.37
CA VAL A 432 -23.13 -28.90 37.62
C VAL A 432 -24.62 -28.53 37.58
N ASN A 433 -25.52 -29.53 37.63
CA ASN A 433 -26.95 -29.32 37.42
C ASN A 433 -27.73 -29.03 38.72
N ARG A 434 -27.18 -29.34 39.90
CA ARG A 434 -27.85 -29.13 41.20
C ARG A 434 -28.24 -27.68 41.50
N GLY A 435 -27.64 -26.71 40.81
CA GLY A 435 -27.94 -25.29 40.99
C GLY A 435 -29.11 -24.76 40.16
N THR A 436 -29.56 -25.49 39.13
CA THR A 436 -30.56 -25.00 38.16
C THR A 436 -31.97 -25.00 38.75
N SER A 437 -32.85 -24.15 38.21
CA SER A 437 -34.24 -24.05 38.69
C SER A 437 -35.07 -25.31 38.44
N GLU A 438 -34.67 -26.19 37.52
CA GLU A 438 -35.37 -27.47 37.27
C GLU A 438 -35.00 -28.59 38.27
N CYS A 439 -33.89 -28.43 39.01
CA CYS A 439 -33.36 -29.43 39.94
C CYS A 439 -33.45 -29.02 41.43
N ARG A 440 -34.13 -27.91 41.77
CA ARG A 440 -34.24 -27.44 43.17
C ARG A 440 -35.34 -28.11 43.99
N ASP A 441 -36.36 -28.64 43.33
CA ASP A 441 -37.55 -29.25 43.95
C ASP A 441 -37.65 -30.77 43.61
N ARG A 442 -36.51 -31.43 43.34
CA ARG A 442 -36.39 -32.86 43.01
C ARG A 442 -35.21 -33.49 43.76
#